data_AF-A0A2I0LXE2-F1
#
_entry.id   AF-A0A2I0LXE2-F1
#
_cell.length_a   1.000
_cell.length_b   1.000
_cell.length_c   1.000
_cell.angle_alpha   90.00
_cell.angle_beta   90.00
_cell.angle_gamma   90.00
#
_symmetry.space_group_name_H-M   'P 1'
#
loop_
_entity.id
_entity.type
_entity.pdbx_description
1 polymer ?
#
loop_
_entity_poly.entity_id
_entity_poly.type
_entity_poly.pdbx_seq_one_letter_code
_entity_poly.pdbx_strand_id
1 'polypeptide(L)'
;MGGGSSTRRVTFEADENENITVVKGVRLSDSVIDRMKEPSSPSGRPQSQHRSGSGAVDEELKKRIAEELALERARRDSEAHKRRLVCQ
;
A
#
# COMPACT_ATOMS: atom_id res chain seq x y z
N MET A 1 23.94 23.94 18.49
CA MET A 1 23.05 24.28 17.35
C MET A 1 23.16 23.15 16.33
N GLY A 2 22.20 22.23 16.27
CA GLY A 2 22.24 21.08 15.35
C GLY A 2 21.07 21.16 14.37
N GLY A 3 21.36 21.50 13.11
CA GLY A 3 20.36 21.60 12.04
C GLY A 3 20.83 20.79 10.83
N GLY A 4 20.71 19.46 10.90
CA GLY A 4 21.07 18.57 9.80
C GLY A 4 20.08 18.69 8.64
N SER A 5 20.52 19.29 7.53
CA SER A 5 19.76 19.32 6.28
C SER A 5 19.84 17.95 5.59
N SER A 6 18.78 17.16 5.69
CA SER A 6 18.67 15.83 5.08
C SER A 6 18.59 15.91 3.55
N THR A 7 19.53 15.27 2.85
CA THR A 7 19.48 15.02 1.40
C THR A 7 19.04 13.59 1.14
N ARG A 8 17.72 13.39 0.98
CA ARG A 8 17.14 12.11 0.51
C ARG A 8 16.67 12.25 -0.93
N ARG A 9 16.91 11.22 -1.73
CA ARG A 9 16.47 11.15 -3.12
C ARG A 9 14.96 10.88 -3.14
N VAL A 10 14.24 11.65 -3.96
CA VAL A 10 12.79 11.54 -4.20
C VAL A 10 12.59 11.55 -5.72
N THR A 11 11.79 10.64 -6.25
CA THR A 11 11.40 10.59 -7.67
C THR A 11 9.93 11.01 -7.80
N PHE A 12 9.64 11.88 -8.78
CA PHE A 12 8.32 12.49 -9.01
C PHE A 12 7.82 12.13 -10.41
N GLU A 13 6.53 11.89 -10.56
CA GLU A 13 5.84 11.77 -11.86
C GLU A 13 4.75 12.85 -11.84
N ALA A 14 4.73 13.75 -12.82
CA ALA A 14 3.81 14.87 -12.84
C ALA A 14 2.64 14.56 -13.79
N ASP A 15 1.44 15.06 -13.47
CA ASP A 15 0.21 14.81 -14.24
C ASP A 15 0.20 15.54 -15.59
N GLU A 16 -0.88 15.51 -16.38
CA GLU A 16 -0.92 16.09 -17.73
C GLU A 16 -0.74 17.64 -17.79
N ASN A 17 -0.73 18.34 -16.64
CA ASN A 17 -0.36 19.75 -16.46
C ASN A 17 0.95 19.93 -15.64
N GLU A 18 1.63 18.83 -15.30
CA GLU A 18 2.96 18.58 -14.75
C GLU A 18 3.49 19.49 -13.61
N ASN A 19 2.63 20.15 -12.80
CA ASN A 19 3.10 21.05 -11.75
C ASN A 19 3.34 20.36 -10.39
N ILE A 20 4.59 19.98 -10.10
CA ILE A 20 5.06 19.61 -8.76
C ILE A 20 6.09 20.65 -8.29
N THR A 21 5.92 21.21 -7.08
CA THR A 21 6.90 22.13 -6.48
C THR A 21 7.41 21.64 -5.14
N VAL A 22 8.73 21.60 -4.96
CA VAL A 22 9.39 21.15 -3.74
C VAL A 22 10.13 22.32 -3.12
N VAL A 23 9.68 22.76 -1.95
CA VAL A 23 10.30 23.88 -1.23
C VAL A 23 11.09 23.35 -0.04
N LYS A 24 12.43 23.49 -0.10
CA LYS A 24 13.33 23.04 0.96
C LYS A 24 13.41 24.08 2.08
N GLY A 25 13.35 23.64 3.33
CA GLY A 25 13.64 24.49 4.50
C GLY A 25 12.48 25.37 4.98
N VAL A 26 11.30 25.26 4.37
CA VAL A 26 10.08 25.93 4.86
C VAL A 26 9.40 25.06 5.91
N ARG A 27 9.08 25.68 7.06
CA ARG A 27 8.27 25.07 8.11
C ARG A 27 6.86 25.62 8.00
N LEU A 28 5.94 24.76 7.62
CA LEU A 28 4.52 25.08 7.61
C LEU A 28 3.99 24.84 9.02
N SER A 29 3.00 25.64 9.45
CA SER A 29 2.31 25.37 10.71
C SER A 29 1.48 24.09 10.58
N ASP A 30 1.24 23.41 11.71
CA ASP A 30 0.42 22.19 11.72
C ASP A 30 -0.95 22.45 11.08
N SER A 31 -1.55 23.61 11.32
CA SER A 31 -2.82 24.03 10.70
C SER A 31 -2.75 24.23 9.19
N VAL A 32 -1.58 24.51 8.60
CA VAL A 32 -1.39 24.60 7.14
C VAL A 32 -1.10 23.22 6.57
N ILE A 33 -0.29 22.41 7.26
CA ILE A 33 -0.02 21.01 6.90
C ILE A 33 -1.31 20.21 6.85
N ASP A 34 -2.16 20.34 7.86
CA ASP A 34 -3.43 19.62 7.93
C ASP A 34 -4.36 19.97 6.76
N ARG A 35 -4.38 21.25 6.33
CA ARG A 35 -5.19 21.71 5.19
C ARG A 35 -4.68 21.30 3.82
N MET A 36 -3.37 21.08 3.65
CA MET A 36 -2.80 20.60 2.37
C MET A 36 -2.74 19.08 2.30
N LYS A 37 -2.80 18.40 3.45
CA LYS A 37 -2.79 16.93 3.54
C LYS A 37 -4.14 16.33 3.12
N GLU A 38 -5.24 17.01 3.42
CA GLU A 38 -6.51 16.73 2.74
C GLU A 38 -6.45 17.37 1.34
N PRO A 39 -6.74 16.63 0.26
CA PRO A 39 -6.86 17.24 -1.06
C PRO A 39 -7.90 18.33 -0.92
N SER A 40 -7.49 19.57 -1.16
CA SER A 40 -8.38 20.71 -1.24
C SER A 40 -9.21 20.55 -2.52
N SER A 41 -10.09 19.55 -2.56
CA SER A 41 -11.10 19.43 -3.61
C SER A 41 -11.98 20.67 -3.49
N PRO A 42 -12.05 21.54 -4.51
CA PRO A 42 -12.90 22.70 -4.48
C PRO A 42 -14.34 22.29 -4.80
N SER A 43 -14.97 21.46 -3.97
CA SER A 43 -16.42 21.26 -3.99
C SER A 43 -16.87 20.36 -2.85
N GLY A 44 -17.86 20.84 -2.11
CA GLY A 44 -18.34 20.24 -0.88
C GLY A 44 -18.88 18.82 -1.01
N ARG A 45 -18.60 18.03 0.03
CA ARG A 45 -19.52 17.08 0.68
C ARG A 45 -18.83 16.52 1.93
N PRO A 46 -19.54 16.33 3.06
CA PRO A 46 -18.99 15.61 4.19
C PRO A 46 -18.91 14.13 3.83
N GLN A 47 -17.74 13.63 3.45
CA GLN A 47 -17.55 12.21 3.17
C GLN A 47 -17.15 11.48 4.46
N SER A 48 -18.10 11.41 5.40
CA SER A 48 -18.11 10.38 6.44
C SER A 48 -18.58 9.05 5.83
N GLN A 49 -17.83 8.51 4.87
CA GLN A 49 -18.03 7.16 4.31
C GLN A 49 -16.68 6.48 4.08
N HIS A 50 -15.93 6.33 5.16
CA HIS A 50 -14.90 5.30 5.26
C HIS A 50 -15.39 4.18 6.19
N ARG A 51 -16.51 3.53 5.84
CA ARG A 51 -16.78 2.14 6.21
C ARG A 51 -17.60 1.52 5.09
N SER A 52 -17.17 0.34 4.64
CA SER A 52 -17.87 -0.55 3.70
C SER A 52 -17.53 -0.37 2.21
N GLY A 53 -16.28 -0.63 1.84
CA GLY A 53 -15.87 -0.83 0.44
C GLY A 53 -14.77 -1.88 0.20
N SER A 54 -14.24 -2.49 1.27
CA SER A 54 -13.09 -3.41 1.23
C SER A 54 -13.42 -4.84 1.69
N GLY A 55 -14.70 -5.25 1.64
CA GLY A 55 -15.09 -6.61 2.04
C GLY A 55 -14.90 -7.63 0.93
N ALA A 56 -15.37 -7.32 -0.29
CA ALA A 56 -15.38 -8.28 -1.39
C ALA A 56 -13.97 -8.61 -1.93
N VAL A 57 -13.11 -7.60 -2.06
CA VAL A 57 -11.71 -7.78 -2.50
C VAL A 57 -10.86 -8.54 -1.48
N ASP A 58 -11.13 -8.34 -0.19
CA ASP A 58 -10.39 -8.97 0.90
C ASP A 58 -10.77 -10.45 1.02
N GLU A 59 -12.04 -10.80 0.84
CA GLU A 59 -12.52 -12.18 0.82
C GLU A 59 -12.05 -12.95 -0.43
N GLU A 60 -12.02 -12.33 -1.61
CA GLU A 60 -11.47 -12.97 -2.81
C GLU A 60 -9.95 -13.20 -2.67
N LEU A 61 -9.21 -12.21 -2.16
CA LEU A 61 -7.77 -12.34 -1.95
C LEU A 61 -7.43 -13.41 -0.91
N LYS A 62 -8.16 -13.45 0.21
CA LYS A 62 -8.05 -14.53 1.22
C LYS A 62 -8.32 -15.90 0.61
N LYS A 63 -9.34 -16.01 -0.24
CA LYS A 63 -9.69 -17.27 -0.91
C LYS A 63 -8.57 -17.74 -1.84
N ARG A 64 -7.99 -16.84 -2.66
CA ARG A 64 -6.85 -17.16 -3.55
C ARG A 64 -5.63 -17.65 -2.76
N ILE A 65 -5.30 -16.99 -1.65
CA ILE A 65 -4.18 -17.39 -0.78
C ILE A 65 -4.43 -18.76 -0.15
N ALA A 66 -5.63 -19.01 0.37
CA ALA A 66 -5.98 -20.29 1.00
C ALA A 66 -5.94 -21.45 0.00
N GLU A 67 -6.40 -21.24 -1.24
CA GLU A 67 -6.41 -22.24 -2.31
C GLU A 67 -4.99 -22.59 -2.78
N GLU A 68 -4.13 -21.59 -2.98
CA GLU A 68 -2.73 -21.78 -3.37
C GLU A 68 -1.96 -22.59 -2.30
N LEU A 69 -2.14 -22.24 -1.02
CA LEU A 69 -1.56 -22.97 0.11
C LEU A 69 -2.03 -24.42 0.18
N ALA A 70 -3.30 -24.70 -0.11
CA ALA A 70 -3.85 -26.06 -0.08
C ALA A 70 -3.25 -26.93 -1.20
N LEU A 71 -3.13 -26.39 -2.41
CA LEU A 71 -2.51 -27.07 -3.55
C LEU A 71 -1.03 -27.37 -3.29
N GLU A 72 -0.28 -26.42 -2.73
CA GLU A 72 1.13 -26.62 -2.43
C GLU A 72 1.33 -27.71 -1.36
N ARG A 73 0.44 -27.78 -0.37
CA ARG A 73 0.47 -28.81 0.68
C ARG A 73 0.19 -30.20 0.14
N ALA A 74 -0.82 -30.35 -0.72
CA ALA A 74 -1.11 -31.61 -1.39
C ALA A 74 0.05 -32.07 -2.30
N ARG A 75 0.72 -31.14 -3.00
CA ARG A 75 1.92 -31.45 -3.79
C ARG A 75 3.06 -31.94 -2.90
N ARG A 76 3.31 -31.31 -1.75
CA ARG A 76 4.33 -31.79 -0.80
C ARG A 76 3.98 -33.16 -0.24
N ASP A 77 2.73 -33.40 0.12
CA ASP A 77 2.32 -34.67 0.72
C ASP A 77 2.42 -35.83 -0.29
N SER A 78 2.03 -35.59 -1.55
CA SER A 78 2.23 -36.56 -2.63
C SER A 78 3.71 -36.82 -2.94
N GLU A 79 4.56 -35.78 -2.92
CA GLU A 79 6.01 -35.95 -3.08
C GLU A 79 6.63 -36.72 -1.90
N ALA A 80 6.21 -36.44 -0.66
CA ALA A 80 6.66 -37.15 0.53
C ALA A 80 6.23 -38.62 0.50
N HIS A 81 5.01 -38.89 0.05
CA HIS A 81 4.51 -40.26 -0.14
C HIS A 81 5.30 -41.00 -1.23
N LYS A 82 5.55 -40.34 -2.38
CA LYS A 82 6.39 -40.89 -3.46
C LYS A 82 7.81 -41.17 -2.99
N ARG A 83 8.43 -40.23 -2.26
CA ARG A 83 9.76 -40.43 -1.65
C ARG A 83 9.77 -41.63 -0.70
N ARG A 84 8.72 -41.82 0.10
CA ARG A 84 8.60 -42.97 1.00
C ARG A 84 8.50 -44.29 0.23
N LEU A 85 7.74 -44.32 -0.86
CA LEU A 85 7.61 -45.51 -1.72
C LEU A 85 8.90 -45.84 -2.49
N VAL A 86 9.67 -44.83 -2.91
CA VAL A 86 10.93 -45.01 -3.65
C VAL A 86 12.08 -45.46 -2.73
N CYS A 87 12.01 -45.18 -1.43
CA CYS A 87 13.00 -45.64 -0.46
C CYS A 87 12.68 -47.02 0.17
N GLN A 88 11.72 -47.78 -0.38
CA GLN A 88 11.40 -49.14 0.05
C GLN A 88 11.99 -50.18 -0.92
#